data_AF-A0A4Y1ZAH1-F1
#
_entry.id   AF-A0A4Y1ZAH1-F1
#
_cell.length_a   1.000
_cell.length_b   1.000
_cell.length_c   1.000
_cell.angle_alpha   90.00
_cell.angle_beta   90.00
_cell.angle_gamma   90.00
#
_symmetry.space_group_name_H-M   'P 1'
#
loop_
_entity.id
_entity.type
_entity.pdbx_description
1 polymer ?
#
loop_
_entity_poly.entity_id
_entity_poly.type
_entity_poly.pdbx_seq_one_letter_code
_entity_poly.pdbx_strand_id
1 'polypeptide(L)'
;MVQRVEHSTKGAILKLLYTHNDQFLSGQWISEHIGCSRTAVWKHIQSLIAEGYRISSVQKKGYKLIDAPMGLSEAAVSAHLTTKVIGRHICFYDSIGSTQKKALRLADEGAEHGTVVLTNEQTSGRGRLGHTWQSQRGTNIALSLILRPELPIDQTPQLTLLTAVAAAETIEKQAGLSCGIKWPNDLLFEGKNLSEF
;
A
#
# COMPACT_ATOMS: atom_id res chain seq x y z
N MET A 1 17.51 14.18 -11.10
CA MET A 1 17.08 15.13 -10.05
C MET A 1 16.06 14.39 -9.20
N VAL A 2 16.48 13.93 -8.02
CA VAL A 2 15.73 13.01 -7.15
C VAL A 2 14.55 13.77 -6.54
N GLN A 3 13.31 13.40 -6.86
CA GLN A 3 12.15 13.89 -6.12
C GLN A 3 12.02 13.07 -4.84
N ARG A 4 12.35 13.70 -3.71
CA ARG A 4 12.02 13.21 -2.37
C ARG A 4 10.54 12.86 -2.33
N VAL A 5 10.21 11.81 -1.60
CA VAL A 5 8.83 11.53 -1.22
C VAL A 5 8.42 12.59 -0.20
N GLU A 6 8.01 13.75 -0.70
CA GLU A 6 6.99 14.51 0.00
C GLU A 6 5.80 13.56 0.15
N HIS A 7 5.37 13.30 1.39
CA HIS A 7 4.05 12.72 1.58
C HIS A 7 3.09 13.59 0.78
N SER A 8 2.38 13.00 -0.18
CA SER A 8 1.40 13.77 -0.94
C SER A 8 0.47 14.44 0.07
N THR A 9 0.19 15.73 -0.12
CA THR A 9 -0.66 16.50 0.79
C THR A 9 -1.96 15.76 1.11
N LYS A 10 -2.50 15.02 0.13
CA LYS A 10 -3.65 14.11 0.28
C LYS A 10 -3.41 13.00 1.31
N GLY A 11 -2.29 12.29 1.23
CA GLY A 11 -1.91 11.24 2.20
C GLY A 11 -1.71 11.79 3.61
N ALA A 12 -1.11 12.98 3.74
CA ALA A 12 -0.95 13.65 5.04
C ALA A 12 -2.31 14.03 5.66
N ILE A 13 -3.23 14.58 4.85
CA ILE A 13 -4.61 14.88 5.30
C ILE A 13 -5.31 13.60 5.77
N LEU A 14 -5.24 12.54 4.96
CA LEU A 14 -5.88 11.28 5.30
C LEU A 14 -5.30 10.67 6.58
N LYS A 15 -3.99 10.76 6.80
CA LYS A 15 -3.34 10.36 8.05
C LYS A 15 -3.94 11.07 9.26
N LEU A 16 -4.08 12.40 9.20
CA LEU A 16 -4.66 13.18 10.30
C LEU A 16 -6.10 12.75 10.60
N LEU A 17 -6.89 12.49 9.56
CA LEU A 17 -8.27 12.02 9.69
C LEU A 17 -8.37 10.62 10.32
N TYR A 18 -7.44 9.70 10.01
CA TYR A 18 -7.37 8.41 10.67
C TYR A 18 -6.93 8.52 12.13
N THR A 19 -5.93 9.36 12.42
CA THR A 19 -5.42 9.55 13.79
C THR A 19 -6.46 10.18 14.73
N HIS A 20 -7.36 11.02 14.20
CA HIS A 20 -8.40 11.70 14.97
C HIS A 20 -9.81 11.29 14.51
N ASN A 21 -10.01 9.98 14.27
CA ASN A 21 -11.25 9.45 13.70
C ASN A 21 -12.47 9.58 14.63
N ASP A 22 -12.29 10.02 15.87
CA ASP A 22 -13.30 10.23 16.90
C ASP A 22 -13.85 11.66 16.90
N GLN A 23 -13.13 12.62 16.30
CA GLN A 23 -13.48 14.05 16.32
C GLN A 23 -13.49 14.71 14.94
N PHE A 24 -13.99 15.95 14.89
CA PHE A 24 -13.93 16.77 13.68
C PHE A 24 -12.66 17.61 13.69
N LEU A 25 -11.97 17.62 12.54
CA LEU A 25 -10.80 18.46 12.32
C LEU A 25 -11.19 19.67 11.46
N SER A 26 -10.96 20.88 11.98
CA SER A 26 -11.25 22.09 11.21
C SER A 26 -10.31 22.21 10.00
N GLY A 27 -10.82 22.69 8.86
CA GLY A 27 -9.99 22.89 7.67
C GLY A 27 -8.84 23.89 7.87
N GLN A 28 -9.00 24.83 8.82
CA GLN A 28 -7.92 25.75 9.24
C GLN A 28 -6.80 24.98 9.96
N TRP A 29 -7.17 24.15 10.94
CA TRP A 29 -6.20 23.37 11.71
C TRP A 29 -5.42 22.39 10.83
N ILE A 30 -6.09 21.71 9.89
CA ILE A 30 -5.44 20.81 8.92
C ILE A 30 -4.47 21.60 8.03
N SER A 31 -4.89 22.76 7.55
CA SER A 31 -4.10 23.67 6.71
C SER A 31 -2.80 24.10 7.42
N GLU A 32 -2.90 24.51 8.68
CA GLU A 32 -1.75 24.90 9.52
C GLU A 32 -0.83 23.72 9.83
N HIS A 33 -1.38 22.54 10.16
CA HIS A 33 -0.57 21.36 10.51
C HIS A 33 0.19 20.78 9.32
N ILE A 34 -0.36 20.86 8.11
CA ILE A 34 0.26 20.32 6.90
C ILE A 34 1.09 21.37 6.17
N GLY A 35 0.85 22.66 6.42
CA GLY A 35 1.52 23.75 5.69
C GLY A 35 0.97 23.96 4.28
N CYS A 36 -0.33 23.74 4.07
CA CYS A 36 -1.00 23.96 2.77
C CYS A 36 -2.20 24.91 2.93
N SER A 37 -2.78 25.42 1.83
CA SER A 37 -3.94 26.33 1.92
C SER A 37 -5.23 25.58 2.27
N ARG A 38 -6.19 26.25 2.93
CA ARG A 38 -7.53 25.69 3.18
C ARG A 38 -8.24 25.20 1.92
N THR A 39 -8.05 25.91 0.81
CA THR A 39 -8.61 25.53 -0.49
C THR A 39 -7.98 24.23 -1.01
N ALA A 40 -6.67 24.03 -0.78
CA ALA A 40 -6.01 22.76 -1.08
C ALA A 40 -6.54 21.62 -0.21
N VAL A 41 -6.75 21.86 1.09
CA VAL A 41 -7.41 20.89 1.99
C VAL A 41 -8.77 20.48 1.44
N TRP A 42 -9.63 21.44 1.10
CA TRP A 42 -10.96 21.16 0.53
C TRP A 42 -10.86 20.31 -0.75
N LYS A 43 -9.97 20.68 -1.69
CA LYS A 43 -9.77 19.93 -2.94
C LYS A 43 -9.36 18.47 -2.67
N HIS A 44 -8.42 18.24 -1.75
CA HIS A 44 -8.01 16.89 -1.40
C HIS A 44 -9.11 16.09 -0.69
N ILE A 45 -9.90 16.73 0.18
CA ILE A 45 -11.07 16.08 0.78
C ILE A 45 -12.08 15.67 -0.29
N GLN A 46 -12.37 16.54 -1.27
CA GLN A 46 -13.29 16.18 -2.36
C GLN A 46 -12.74 15.03 -3.22
N SER A 47 -11.43 15.01 -3.49
CA SER A 47 -10.77 13.87 -4.16
C SER A 47 -10.95 12.57 -3.38
N LEU A 48 -10.74 12.59 -2.07
CA LEU A 48 -10.93 11.41 -1.22
C LEU A 48 -12.40 10.94 -1.23
N ILE A 49 -13.36 11.87 -1.19
CA ILE A 49 -14.79 11.50 -1.31
C ILE A 49 -15.08 10.84 -2.66
N ALA A 50 -14.53 11.38 -3.76
CA ALA A 50 -14.65 10.79 -5.09
C ALA A 50 -13.98 9.41 -5.21
N GLU A 51 -12.94 9.16 -4.43
CA GLU A 51 -12.26 7.86 -4.30
C GLU A 51 -13.05 6.86 -3.41
N GLY A 52 -14.20 7.27 -2.85
CA GLY A 52 -15.10 6.40 -2.08
C GLY A 52 -14.98 6.53 -0.56
N TYR A 53 -14.18 7.46 -0.05
CA TYR A 53 -14.12 7.72 1.39
C TYR A 53 -15.38 8.43 1.88
N ARG A 54 -15.98 7.92 2.96
CA ARG A 54 -17.12 8.59 3.61
C ARG A 54 -16.59 9.61 4.61
N ILE A 55 -16.51 10.87 4.20
CA ILE A 55 -16.05 11.98 5.05
C ILE A 55 -17.24 12.90 5.35
N SER A 56 -17.57 13.05 6.64
CA SER A 56 -18.56 14.02 7.10
C SER A 56 -17.96 15.42 7.11
N SER A 57 -18.67 16.38 6.51
CA SER A 57 -18.28 17.80 6.47
C SER A 57 -19.37 18.63 7.14
N VAL A 58 -19.05 19.21 8.30
CA VAL A 58 -19.99 20.02 9.09
C VAL A 58 -19.49 21.46 9.17
N GLN A 59 -20.37 22.41 8.82
CA GLN A 59 -20.05 23.84 8.87
C GLN A 59 -19.59 24.23 10.29
N LYS A 60 -18.52 25.02 10.38
CA LYS A 60 -17.85 25.44 11.64
C LYS A 60 -17.20 24.32 12.48
N LYS A 61 -17.37 23.03 12.16
CA LYS A 61 -16.66 21.92 12.82
C LYS A 61 -15.50 21.37 11.98
N GLY A 62 -15.71 21.23 10.66
CA GLY A 62 -14.71 20.71 9.73
C GLY A 62 -15.03 19.30 9.23
N TYR A 63 -14.00 18.45 9.15
CA TYR A 63 -14.04 17.15 8.49
C TYR A 63 -13.82 16.00 9.48
N LYS A 64 -14.55 14.90 9.30
CA LYS A 64 -14.37 13.66 10.06
C LYS A 64 -14.48 12.46 9.13
N LEU A 65 -13.52 11.54 9.20
CA LEU A 65 -13.61 10.27 8.48
C LEU A 65 -14.64 9.37 9.19
N ILE A 66 -15.65 8.93 8.44
CA ILE A 66 -16.69 8.02 8.90
C ILE A 66 -16.37 6.59 8.48
N ASP A 67 -15.90 6.42 7.25
CA ASP A 67 -15.56 5.11 6.70
C ASP A 67 -14.63 5.23 5.49
N ALA A 68 -13.97 4.13 5.14
CA ALA A 68 -13.07 4.03 3.99
C ALA A 68 -13.60 3.01 2.97
N PRO A 69 -13.31 3.18 1.66
CA PRO A 69 -13.69 2.20 0.66
C PRO A 69 -12.94 0.87 0.90
N MET A 70 -13.55 -0.25 0.49
CA MET A 70 -12.85 -1.52 0.46
C MET A 70 -11.71 -1.52 -0.56
N GLY A 71 -10.59 -2.13 -0.20
CA GLY A 71 -9.39 -2.22 -1.02
C GLY A 71 -8.27 -1.28 -0.57
N LEU A 72 -7.24 -1.21 -1.38
CA LEU A 72 -6.06 -0.40 -1.20
C LEU A 72 -6.27 1.00 -1.78
N SER A 73 -5.63 1.97 -1.13
CA SER A 73 -5.51 3.34 -1.61
C SER A 73 -4.08 3.80 -1.35
N GLU A 74 -3.46 4.37 -2.38
CA GLU A 74 -2.12 4.95 -2.27
C GLU A 74 -2.02 5.92 -1.09
N ALA A 75 -3.05 6.76 -0.89
CA ALA A 75 -3.08 7.74 0.19
C ALA A 75 -3.12 7.05 1.57
N ALA A 76 -3.93 5.99 1.72
CA ALA A 76 -4.04 5.26 2.99
C ALA A 76 -2.77 4.49 3.31
N VAL A 77 -2.16 3.84 2.31
CA VAL A 77 -0.88 3.13 2.46
C VAL A 77 0.20 4.14 2.85
N SER A 78 0.33 5.24 2.11
CA SER A 78 1.33 6.28 2.36
C SER A 78 1.18 6.94 3.74
N ALA A 79 -0.05 7.09 4.23
CA ALA A 79 -0.34 7.65 5.54
C ALA A 79 0.22 6.82 6.71
N HIS A 80 0.19 5.48 6.57
CA HIS A 80 0.57 4.54 7.62
C HIS A 80 1.99 3.98 7.45
N LEU A 81 2.67 4.30 6.35
CA LEU A 81 4.01 3.79 6.07
C LEU A 81 5.06 4.46 6.98
N THR A 82 5.70 3.67 7.85
CA THR A 82 6.76 4.12 8.78
C THR A 82 8.17 3.67 8.38
N THR A 83 8.27 2.90 7.29
CA THR A 83 9.53 2.38 6.76
C THR A 83 10.42 3.50 6.23
N LYS A 84 11.74 3.31 6.37
CA LYS A 84 12.75 4.25 5.87
C LYS A 84 13.18 3.98 4.42
N VAL A 85 13.02 2.74 3.95
CA VAL A 85 13.54 2.27 2.65
C VAL A 85 12.41 1.72 1.78
N ILE A 86 11.79 0.62 2.19
CA ILE A 86 10.72 -0.03 1.41
C ILE A 86 9.48 0.85 1.35
N GLY A 87 8.87 0.96 0.16
CA GLY A 87 7.62 1.69 -0.03
C GLY A 87 7.76 3.20 0.04
N ARG A 88 8.99 3.74 0.01
CA ARG A 88 9.17 5.18 -0.15
C ARG A 88 8.68 5.62 -1.52
N HIS A 89 9.00 4.87 -2.57
CA HIS A 89 8.42 5.06 -3.89
C HIS A 89 7.32 4.03 -4.12
N ILE A 90 6.06 4.49 -4.18
CA ILE A 90 4.89 3.64 -4.44
C ILE A 90 4.36 3.97 -5.84
N CYS A 91 4.31 2.98 -6.71
CA CYS A 91 3.60 3.02 -7.97
C CYS A 91 2.26 2.30 -7.80
N PHE A 92 1.22 3.06 -7.47
CA PHE A 92 -0.13 2.53 -7.30
C PHE A 92 -0.90 2.55 -8.62
N TYR A 93 -1.57 1.45 -8.93
CA TYR A 93 -2.50 1.32 -10.04
C TYR A 93 -3.82 0.81 -9.51
N ASP A 94 -4.94 1.38 -9.93
CA ASP A 94 -6.23 0.87 -9.46
C ASP A 94 -6.59 -0.48 -10.12
N SER A 95 -6.17 -0.68 -11.37
CA SER A 95 -6.21 -1.98 -12.04
C SER A 95 -5.05 -2.08 -13.04
N ILE A 96 -4.36 -3.21 -13.09
CA ILE A 96 -3.20 -3.42 -13.98
C ILE A 96 -3.13 -4.87 -14.47
N GLY A 97 -2.41 -5.12 -15.56
CA GLY A 97 -2.16 -6.49 -16.03
C GLY A 97 -1.46 -7.36 -14.98
N SER A 98 -0.30 -6.92 -14.48
CA SER A 98 0.41 -7.60 -13.38
C SER A 98 1.38 -6.62 -12.70
N THR A 99 1.42 -6.64 -11.37
CA THR A 99 2.37 -5.84 -10.58
C THR A 99 3.81 -6.26 -10.88
N GLN A 100 4.06 -7.57 -11.04
CA GLN A 100 5.41 -8.10 -11.28
C GLN A 100 5.95 -7.67 -12.64
N LYS A 101 5.14 -7.75 -13.70
CA LYS A 101 5.54 -7.26 -15.03
C LYS A 101 5.83 -5.76 -15.01
N LYS A 102 5.03 -4.99 -14.28
CA LYS A 102 5.25 -3.55 -14.14
C LYS A 102 6.50 -3.25 -13.33
N ALA A 103 6.76 -3.98 -12.25
CA ALA A 103 7.95 -3.85 -11.42
C ALA A 103 9.22 -4.17 -12.22
N LEU A 104 9.23 -5.23 -13.03
CA LEU A 104 10.36 -5.56 -13.92
C LEU A 104 10.66 -4.40 -14.88
N ARG A 105 9.64 -3.89 -15.57
CA ARG A 105 9.80 -2.75 -16.47
C ARG A 105 10.34 -1.51 -15.75
N LEU A 106 9.82 -1.20 -14.56
CA LEU A 106 10.31 -0.08 -13.76
C LEU A 106 11.75 -0.30 -13.31
N ALA A 107 12.14 -1.53 -12.97
CA ALA A 107 13.51 -1.88 -12.58
C ALA A 107 14.49 -1.67 -13.75
N ASP A 108 14.10 -2.04 -14.98
CA ASP A 108 14.86 -1.78 -16.21
C ASP A 108 14.96 -0.28 -16.53
N GLU A 109 13.89 0.47 -16.24
CA GLU A 109 13.84 1.94 -16.34
C GLU A 109 14.63 2.65 -15.20
N GLY A 110 15.26 1.89 -14.29
CA GLY A 110 16.14 2.43 -13.24
C GLY A 110 15.45 2.76 -11.92
N ALA A 111 14.29 2.17 -11.63
CA ALA A 111 13.59 2.39 -10.36
C ALA A 111 14.48 2.08 -9.14
N GLU A 112 14.29 2.89 -8.10
CA GLU A 112 15.13 2.88 -6.90
C GLU A 112 14.89 1.64 -6.03
N HIS A 113 15.89 1.30 -5.23
CA HIS A 113 15.77 0.27 -4.19
C HIS A 113 14.60 0.56 -3.25
N GLY A 114 13.78 -0.45 -2.98
CA GLY A 114 12.61 -0.32 -2.11
C GLY A 114 11.36 0.20 -2.81
N THR A 115 11.39 0.42 -4.14
CA THR A 115 10.19 0.78 -4.90
C THR A 115 9.15 -0.33 -4.84
N VAL A 116 7.89 0.03 -4.59
CA VAL A 116 6.76 -0.87 -4.45
C VAL A 116 5.73 -0.59 -5.54
N VAL A 117 5.31 -1.64 -6.26
CA VAL A 117 4.15 -1.59 -7.16
C VAL A 117 2.97 -2.23 -6.46
N LEU A 118 1.85 -1.51 -6.36
CA LEU A 118 0.62 -1.97 -5.70
C LEU A 118 -0.57 -1.84 -6.62
N THR A 119 -1.52 -2.77 -6.49
CA THR A 119 -2.79 -2.67 -7.21
C THR A 119 -3.96 -3.19 -6.39
N ASN A 120 -5.15 -2.66 -6.67
CA ASN A 120 -6.41 -3.28 -6.22
C ASN A 120 -6.74 -4.53 -7.02
N GLU A 121 -6.34 -4.59 -8.30
CA GLU A 121 -6.74 -5.66 -9.21
C GLU A 121 -5.60 -6.01 -10.18
N GLN A 122 -5.37 -7.31 -10.38
CA GLN A 122 -4.58 -7.80 -11.53
C GLN A 122 -5.47 -8.52 -12.53
N THR A 123 -5.54 -8.01 -13.76
CA THR A 123 -6.33 -8.61 -14.85
C THR A 123 -5.61 -9.77 -15.55
N SER A 124 -4.30 -9.91 -15.35
CA SER A 124 -3.48 -10.98 -15.90
C SER A 124 -2.39 -11.44 -14.91
N GLY A 125 -2.76 -11.52 -13.63
CA GLY A 125 -1.89 -12.00 -12.55
C GLY A 125 -1.36 -13.40 -12.83
N ARG A 126 -0.09 -13.65 -12.50
CA ARG A 126 0.57 -14.93 -12.72
C ARG A 126 1.27 -15.39 -11.45
N GLY A 127 1.00 -16.62 -11.05
CA GLY A 127 1.81 -17.37 -10.10
C GLY A 127 2.91 -18.14 -10.82
N ARG A 128 3.53 -19.07 -10.10
CA ARG A 128 4.59 -19.94 -10.60
C ARG A 128 4.09 -20.91 -11.64
N LEU A 129 5.04 -21.42 -12.44
CA LEU A 129 4.79 -22.40 -13.49
C LEU A 129 3.70 -22.00 -14.49
N GLY A 130 3.42 -20.70 -14.61
CA GLY A 130 2.42 -20.15 -15.52
C GLY A 130 0.98 -20.22 -15.02
N HIS A 131 0.73 -20.59 -13.76
CA HIS A 131 -0.60 -20.56 -13.18
C HIS A 131 -1.16 -19.13 -13.13
N THR A 132 -2.47 -18.99 -13.36
CA THR A 132 -3.16 -17.71 -13.20
C THR A 132 -3.33 -17.42 -11.70
N TRP A 133 -2.89 -16.25 -11.28
CA TRP A 133 -3.16 -15.75 -9.92
C TRP A 133 -4.30 -14.75 -9.98
N GLN A 134 -5.42 -15.08 -9.34
CA GLN A 134 -6.59 -14.22 -9.31
C GLN A 134 -6.37 -13.10 -8.28
N SER A 135 -6.48 -11.85 -8.73
CA SER A 135 -6.40 -10.69 -7.85
C SER A 135 -7.60 -9.78 -8.14
N GLN A 136 -8.70 -10.05 -7.44
CA GLN A 136 -9.91 -9.22 -7.52
C GLN A 136 -9.82 -8.06 -6.52
N ARG A 137 -10.49 -6.95 -6.86
CA ARG A 137 -10.59 -5.78 -5.98
C ARG A 137 -11.09 -6.14 -4.59
N GLY A 138 -10.36 -5.69 -3.58
CA GLY A 138 -10.79 -5.77 -2.19
C GLY A 138 -10.73 -7.17 -1.56
N THR A 139 -10.23 -8.19 -2.27
CA THR A 139 -10.17 -9.56 -1.74
C THR A 139 -8.75 -10.03 -1.39
N ASN A 140 -7.72 -9.35 -1.89
CA ASN A 140 -6.32 -9.72 -1.73
C ASN A 140 -5.41 -8.47 -1.81
N ILE A 141 -4.15 -8.64 -1.42
CA ILE A 141 -3.10 -7.65 -1.60
C ILE A 141 -2.19 -8.13 -2.73
N ALA A 142 -2.19 -7.42 -3.85
CA ALA A 142 -1.25 -7.66 -4.94
C ALA A 142 -0.15 -6.59 -4.92
N LEU A 143 1.09 -7.04 -4.70
CA LEU A 143 2.25 -6.17 -4.56
C LEU A 143 3.48 -6.79 -5.21
N SER A 144 4.39 -5.94 -5.70
CA SER A 144 5.73 -6.33 -6.13
C SER A 144 6.75 -5.33 -5.59
N LEU A 145 7.86 -5.84 -5.07
CA LEU A 145 8.92 -5.05 -4.43
C LEU A 145 10.21 -5.13 -5.25
N ILE A 146 10.79 -3.98 -5.58
CA ILE A 146 12.07 -3.89 -6.27
C ILE A 146 13.18 -3.76 -5.22
N LEU A 147 14.03 -4.78 -5.13
CA LEU A 147 15.22 -4.77 -4.28
C LEU A 147 16.49 -4.72 -5.14
N ARG A 148 17.55 -4.15 -4.57
CA ARG A 148 18.89 -4.05 -5.17
C ARG A 148 19.93 -4.35 -4.08
N PRO A 149 19.89 -5.54 -3.47
CA PRO A 149 20.80 -5.89 -2.40
C PRO A 149 22.21 -6.10 -2.95
N GLU A 150 23.22 -5.76 -2.16
CA GLU A 150 24.61 -6.14 -2.42
C GLU A 150 24.83 -7.59 -1.99
N LEU A 151 24.30 -8.53 -2.78
CA LEU A 151 24.30 -9.96 -2.47
C LEU A 151 24.70 -10.77 -3.73
N PRO A 152 25.53 -11.81 -3.58
CA PRO A 152 25.76 -12.78 -4.64
C PRO A 152 24.47 -13.43 -5.17
N ILE A 153 24.41 -13.71 -6.47
CA ILE A 153 23.20 -14.24 -7.15
C ILE A 153 22.77 -15.58 -6.55
N ASP A 154 23.72 -16.45 -6.22
CA ASP A 154 23.50 -17.76 -5.60
C ASP A 154 22.88 -17.68 -4.19
N GLN A 155 22.98 -16.52 -3.53
CA GLN A 155 22.36 -16.28 -2.22
C GLN A 155 20.97 -15.65 -2.33
N THR A 156 20.54 -15.19 -3.51
CA THR A 156 19.21 -14.55 -3.69
C THR A 156 18.02 -15.41 -3.27
N PRO A 157 18.03 -16.76 -3.31
CA PRO A 157 16.93 -17.57 -2.78
C PRO A 157 16.61 -17.31 -1.30
N GLN A 158 17.57 -16.81 -0.52
CA GLN A 158 17.35 -16.45 0.89
C GLN A 158 16.31 -15.33 1.04
N LEU A 159 16.16 -14.45 0.05
CA LEU A 159 15.16 -13.38 0.07
C LEU A 159 13.73 -13.92 0.03
N THR A 160 13.49 -15.01 -0.70
CA THR A 160 12.20 -15.70 -0.73
C THR A 160 11.89 -16.27 0.65
N LEU A 161 12.88 -16.90 1.31
CA LEU A 161 12.70 -17.45 2.65
C LEU A 161 12.39 -16.36 3.67
N LEU A 162 13.14 -15.25 3.62
CA LEU A 162 12.91 -14.08 4.46
C LEU A 162 11.51 -13.48 4.24
N THR A 163 11.06 -13.42 2.99
CA THR A 163 9.73 -12.91 2.64
C THR A 163 8.63 -13.77 3.25
N ALA A 164 8.75 -15.11 3.16
CA ALA A 164 7.78 -16.02 3.74
C ALA A 164 7.66 -15.85 5.26
N VAL A 165 8.79 -15.76 5.97
CA VAL A 165 8.80 -15.53 7.43
C VAL A 165 8.20 -14.17 7.78
N ALA A 166 8.67 -13.09 7.13
CA ALA A 166 8.18 -11.74 7.40
C ALA A 166 6.68 -11.59 7.12
N ALA A 167 6.16 -12.24 6.08
CA ALA A 167 4.74 -12.25 5.77
C ALA A 167 3.93 -13.02 6.82
N ALA A 168 4.39 -14.22 7.23
CA ALA A 168 3.72 -15.01 8.26
C ALA A 168 3.64 -14.25 9.59
N GLU A 169 4.77 -13.69 10.06
CA GLU A 169 4.81 -12.87 11.28
C GLU A 169 3.93 -11.63 11.21
N THR A 170 3.88 -10.99 10.03
CA THR A 170 3.03 -9.81 9.81
C THR A 170 1.54 -10.18 9.89
N ILE A 171 1.15 -11.29 9.28
CA ILE A 171 -0.25 -11.77 9.31
C ILE A 171 -0.66 -12.13 10.73
N GLU A 172 0.20 -12.83 11.48
CA GLU A 172 -0.06 -13.16 12.87
C GLU A 172 -0.21 -11.89 13.73
N LYS A 173 0.70 -10.93 13.57
CA LYS A 173 0.67 -9.68 14.33
C LYS A 173 -0.54 -8.80 14.03
N GLN A 174 -0.96 -8.72 12.76
CA GLN A 174 -2.02 -7.79 12.33
C GLN A 174 -3.41 -8.41 12.37
N ALA A 175 -3.53 -9.71 12.09
CA ALA A 175 -4.81 -10.40 11.97
C ALA A 175 -5.01 -11.47 13.06
N GLY A 176 -4.00 -11.78 13.88
CA GLY A 176 -4.07 -12.87 14.86
C GLY A 176 -4.14 -14.27 14.25
N LEU A 177 -3.80 -14.39 12.96
CA LEU A 177 -3.87 -15.66 12.23
C LEU A 177 -2.50 -16.32 12.17
N SER A 178 -2.37 -17.47 12.84
CA SER A 178 -1.14 -18.27 12.77
C SER A 178 -1.10 -19.04 11.45
N CYS A 179 -0.11 -18.73 10.62
CA CYS A 179 0.06 -19.31 9.29
C CYS A 179 1.24 -20.28 9.26
N GLY A 180 1.08 -21.44 8.63
CA GLY A 180 2.18 -22.33 8.29
C GLY A 180 2.91 -21.83 7.04
N ILE A 181 4.20 -22.13 6.93
CA ILE A 181 4.99 -21.87 5.72
C ILE A 181 5.13 -23.17 4.93
N LYS A 182 4.59 -23.20 3.72
CA LYS A 182 4.90 -24.24 2.75
C LYS A 182 6.08 -23.74 1.92
N TRP A 183 7.26 -24.18 2.33
CA TRP A 183 8.51 -23.74 1.73
C TRP A 183 8.58 -24.03 0.22
N PRO A 184 9.20 -23.13 -0.56
CA PRO A 184 9.90 -21.93 -0.09
C PRO A 184 9.02 -20.66 -0.01
N ASN A 185 7.81 -20.65 -0.55
CA ASN A 185 7.17 -19.40 -0.98
C ASN A 185 5.64 -19.33 -0.85
N ASP A 186 5.00 -20.33 -0.23
CA ASP A 186 3.56 -20.33 0.02
C ASP A 186 3.29 -20.18 1.53
N LEU A 187 2.24 -19.44 1.89
CA LEU A 187 1.67 -19.50 3.24
C LEU A 187 0.39 -20.34 3.25
N LEU A 188 0.20 -21.08 4.33
CA LEU A 188 -0.97 -21.91 4.57
C LEU A 188 -1.72 -21.44 5.81
N PHE A 189 -3.03 -21.32 5.70
CA PHE A 189 -3.93 -21.15 6.84
C PHE A 189 -4.95 -22.30 6.83
N GLU A 190 -5.06 -23.03 7.95
CA GLU A 190 -5.92 -24.22 8.06
C GLU A 190 -5.72 -25.25 6.92
N GLY A 191 -4.47 -25.43 6.48
CA GLY A 191 -4.12 -26.36 5.40
C GLY A 191 -4.46 -25.89 3.98
N LYS A 192 -4.97 -24.66 3.81
CA LYS A 192 -5.28 -24.06 2.50
C LYS A 192 -4.28 -22.95 2.15
N ASN A 193 -4.01 -22.77 0.85
CA ASN A 193 -3.11 -21.70 0.39
C ASN A 193 -3.72 -20.32 0.68
N LEU A 194 -2.93 -19.46 1.30
CA LEU A 194 -3.27 -18.08 1.65
C LEU A 194 -2.52 -17.05 0.79
N SER A 195 -1.28 -17.35 0.37
CA SER A 195 -0.44 -16.44 -0.40
C SER A 195 0.61 -17.17 -1.20
N GLU A 196 1.05 -16.53 -2.28
CA GLU A 196 2.18 -16.96 -3.11
C GLU A 196 3.13 -15.77 -3.32
N PHE A 197 4.44 -16.01 -3.20
CA PHE A 197 5.51 -15.03 -3.47
C PHE A 197 6.50 -15.54 -4.53
#